data_AF-A0A851GDF4-F1
#
_entry.id   AF-A0A851GDF4-F1
#
_cell.length_a   1.000
_cell.length_b   1.000
_cell.length_c   1.000
_cell.angle_alpha   90.00
_cell.angle_beta   90.00
_cell.angle_gamma   90.00
#
_symmetry.space_group_name_H-M   'P 1'
#
loop_
_entity.id
_entity.type
_entity.pdbx_description
1 polymer ?
#
loop_
_entity_poly.entity_id
_entity_poly.type
_entity_poly.pdbx_seq_one_letter_code
_entity_poly.pdbx_strand_id
1 'polypeptide(L)'
;MFATKAFVEASRKFVCVRLESFESKRHQDMVRSLLNGRFENTAFCIFAPDGKTRLSGTGRSPRQGFGLGRSSPEQQNADVIRQMNKIAVQYPERGSTLDAEVQDFHSFKQALNVASGDQRLLVFVVAPERKRKILTVSMRKVMNHPDVLGRYHLDFADKEDLEWANVIEGEKEKSGIFVVRSGAFGQDGRVMAELPLDASPVEIRKVLNEANGRFAESEKRKQYADHVSQGRREGVRYEDKMPWGEDRDADGKIDEGRRHRGSSHGRRRP
;
A
#
# COMPACT_ATOMS: atom_id res chain seq x y z
N MET A 1 13.77 -8.04 9.91
CA MET A 1 12.90 -8.14 11.10
C MET A 1 11.59 -7.46 10.74
N PHE A 2 10.59 -8.23 10.31
CA PHE A 2 9.25 -7.71 9.99
C PHE A 2 8.57 -7.25 11.29
N ALA A 3 7.70 -6.25 11.19
CA ALA A 3 7.14 -5.47 12.29
C ALA A 3 6.79 -6.31 13.54
N THR A 4 7.45 -6.03 14.67
CA THR A 4 7.12 -6.66 15.94
C THR A 4 5.69 -6.29 16.37
N LYS A 5 5.06 -7.11 17.21
CA LYS A 5 3.72 -6.81 17.76
C LYS A 5 3.66 -5.39 18.35
N ALA A 6 4.68 -5.00 19.12
CA ALA A 6 4.79 -3.67 19.71
C ALA A 6 4.90 -2.55 18.67
N PHE A 7 5.57 -2.77 17.54
CA PHE A 7 5.63 -1.79 16.46
C PHE A 7 4.25 -1.61 15.81
N VAL A 8 3.54 -2.72 15.57
CA VAL A 8 2.17 -2.68 15.01
C VAL A 8 1.21 -1.97 15.95
N GLU A 9 1.31 -2.23 17.25
CA GLU A 9 0.49 -1.53 18.26
C GLU A 9 0.79 -0.04 18.32
N ALA A 10 2.06 0.36 18.21
CA ALA A 10 2.45 1.76 18.16
C ALA A 10 1.98 2.45 16.87
N SER A 11 2.06 1.76 15.71
CA SER A 11 1.64 2.33 14.43
C SER A 11 0.14 2.48 14.28
N ARG A 12 -0.66 1.68 14.97
CA ARG A 12 -2.14 1.79 14.97
C ARG A 12 -2.67 3.11 15.53
N LYS A 13 -1.85 3.87 16.26
CA LYS A 13 -2.20 5.22 16.75
C LYS A 13 -2.08 6.31 15.67
N PHE A 14 -1.70 5.93 14.45
CA PHE A 14 -1.47 6.81 13.32
C PHE A 14 -2.29 6.36 12.12
N VAL A 15 -2.68 7.32 11.29
CA VAL A 15 -3.18 7.04 9.94
C VAL A 15 -1.97 6.87 9.02
N CYS A 16 -1.77 5.66 8.51
CA CYS A 16 -0.71 5.37 7.56
C CYS A 16 -1.20 5.64 6.13
N VAL A 17 -0.59 6.61 5.46
CA VAL A 17 -0.85 6.90 4.05
C VAL A 17 0.30 6.38 3.20
N ARG A 18 0.01 5.48 2.26
CA ARG A 18 0.97 5.02 1.25
C ARG A 18 0.70 5.80 -0.03
N LEU A 19 1.66 6.63 -0.43
CA LEU A 19 1.58 7.37 -1.68
C LEU A 19 2.07 6.48 -2.81
N GLU A 20 1.18 6.15 -3.73
CA GLU A 20 1.55 5.48 -4.98
C GLU A 20 1.92 6.54 -6.02
N SER A 21 3.20 6.85 -6.09
CA SER A 21 3.73 8.00 -6.84
C SER A 21 3.84 7.80 -8.34
N PHE A 22 3.80 6.55 -8.82
CA PHE A 22 3.97 6.25 -10.25
C PHE A 22 2.69 6.39 -11.08
N GLU A 23 1.54 6.62 -10.44
CA GLU A 23 0.26 6.80 -11.15
C GLU A 23 -0.19 8.25 -11.26
N SER A 24 0.49 9.18 -10.57
CA SER A 24 0.06 10.58 -10.52
C SER A 24 1.22 11.56 -10.28
N LYS A 25 1.32 12.55 -11.17
CA LYS A 25 2.26 13.68 -11.02
C LYS A 25 2.08 14.40 -9.68
N ARG A 26 0.83 14.55 -9.22
CA ARG A 26 0.52 15.16 -7.92
C ARG A 26 1.16 14.41 -6.75
N HIS A 27 1.14 13.06 -6.78
CA HIS A 27 1.78 12.25 -5.75
C HIS A 27 3.31 12.31 -5.84
N GLN A 28 3.86 12.31 -7.06
CA GLN A 28 5.29 12.52 -7.27
C GLN A 28 5.74 13.87 -6.68
N ASP A 29 4.99 14.94 -6.93
CA ASP A 29 5.30 16.28 -6.42
C ASP A 29 5.18 16.35 -4.89
N MET A 30 4.22 15.64 -4.30
CA MET A 30 4.13 15.49 -2.85
C MET A 30 5.38 14.82 -2.29
N VAL A 31 5.83 13.69 -2.86
CA VAL A 31 7.07 13.01 -2.42
C VAL A 31 8.27 13.95 -2.55
N ARG A 32 8.37 14.69 -3.66
CA ARG A 32 9.43 15.69 -3.86
C ARG A 32 9.43 16.77 -2.80
N SER A 33 8.26 17.27 -2.41
CA SER A 33 8.13 18.28 -1.35
C SER A 33 8.60 17.76 0.03
N LEU A 34 8.53 16.44 0.26
CA LEU A 34 8.99 15.79 1.48
C LEU A 34 10.50 15.55 1.44
N LEU A 35 11.06 15.23 0.28
CA LEU A 35 12.48 14.85 0.13
C LEU A 35 13.37 15.97 -0.41
N ASN A 36 12.95 17.23 -0.25
CA ASN A 36 13.67 18.44 -0.66
C ASN A 36 14.00 18.43 -2.17
N GLY A 37 12.98 18.21 -2.99
CA GLY A 37 13.09 18.19 -4.45
C GLY A 37 13.36 16.79 -5.03
N ARG A 38 14.03 15.91 -4.28
CA ARG A 38 14.34 14.54 -4.71
C ARG A 38 13.09 13.67 -4.84
N PHE A 39 13.11 12.71 -5.75
CA PHE A 39 12.10 11.69 -5.85
C PHE A 39 12.70 10.33 -5.55
N GLU A 40 12.20 9.65 -4.52
CA GLU A 40 12.68 8.32 -4.14
C GLU A 40 11.49 7.38 -3.94
N ASN A 41 11.69 6.07 -4.14
CA ASN A 41 10.63 5.06 -4.05
C ASN A 41 10.08 4.89 -2.62
N THR A 42 10.67 5.57 -1.64
CA THR A 42 10.21 5.53 -0.25
C THR A 42 10.49 6.87 0.41
N ALA A 43 9.43 7.49 0.93
CA ALA A 43 9.49 8.64 1.80
C ALA A 43 8.73 8.35 3.09
N PHE A 44 9.24 8.86 4.20
CA PHE A 44 8.64 8.78 5.52
C PHE A 44 8.63 10.17 6.13
N CYS A 45 7.47 10.56 6.65
CA CYS A 45 7.25 11.75 7.46
C CYS A 45 6.01 11.51 8.32
N ILE A 46 5.97 12.09 9.51
CA ILE A 46 4.75 12.18 10.32
C ILE A 46 4.22 13.61 10.25
N PHE A 47 2.92 13.74 10.02
CA PHE A 47 2.20 15.01 10.10
C PHE A 47 1.31 15.05 11.34
N ALA A 48 1.01 16.25 11.80
CA ALA A 48 -0.07 16.48 12.75
C ALA A 48 -1.42 16.16 12.10
N PRO A 49 -2.50 16.03 12.90
CA PRO A 49 -3.84 15.75 12.37
C PRO A 49 -4.38 16.78 11.37
N ASP A 50 -3.77 17.96 11.27
CA ASP A 50 -4.08 18.97 10.26
C ASP A 50 -3.59 18.61 8.85
N GLY A 51 -2.77 17.56 8.72
CA GLY A 51 -2.15 17.11 7.46
C GLY A 51 -1.10 18.08 6.88
N LYS A 52 -0.68 19.09 7.64
CA LYS A 52 0.18 20.20 7.17
C LYS A 52 1.43 20.34 8.03
N THR A 53 1.29 20.27 9.34
CA THR A 53 2.41 20.48 10.28
C THR A 53 3.25 19.21 10.36
N ARG A 54 4.54 19.27 9.98
CA ARG A 54 5.46 18.13 10.09
C ARG A 54 5.88 17.93 11.55
N LEU A 55 5.75 16.71 12.05
CA LEU A 55 6.13 16.30 13.41
C LEU A 55 7.42 15.48 13.46
N SER A 56 7.96 15.10 12.30
CA SER A 56 9.27 14.48 12.15
C SER A 56 10.04 15.14 11.03
N GLY A 57 11.34 14.85 10.95
CA GLY A 57 12.08 15.03 9.70
C GLY A 57 11.61 14.06 8.62
N THR A 58 12.26 14.12 7.47
CA THR A 58 11.95 13.27 6.32
C THR A 58 13.10 12.30 6.04
N GLY A 59 12.76 11.14 5.49
CA GLY A 59 13.75 10.12 5.14
C GLY A 59 13.11 8.91 4.48
N ARG A 60 13.87 7.84 4.27
CA ARG A 60 13.39 6.59 3.65
C ARG A 60 12.85 5.57 4.66
N SER A 61 12.86 5.89 5.95
CA SER A 61 12.36 5.02 7.01
C SER A 61 11.99 5.82 8.26
N PRO A 62 11.17 5.25 9.17
CA PRO A 62 10.87 5.89 10.45
C PRO A 62 12.12 6.32 11.21
N ARG A 63 13.16 5.48 11.22
CA ARG A 63 14.44 5.78 11.87
C ARG A 63 15.10 7.05 11.33
N GLN A 64 15.11 7.20 10.00
CA GLN A 64 15.68 8.38 9.34
C GLN A 64 14.82 9.62 9.59
N GLY A 65 13.48 9.51 9.50
CA GLY A 65 12.58 10.63 9.78
C GLY A 65 12.67 11.14 11.22
N PHE A 66 12.92 10.25 12.18
CA PHE A 66 13.18 10.63 13.58
C PHE A 66 14.62 11.05 13.87
N GLY A 67 15.52 11.04 12.88
CA GLY A 67 16.93 11.41 13.07
C GLY A 67 17.70 10.50 14.04
N LEU A 68 17.28 9.24 14.17
CA LEU A 68 17.88 8.32 15.14
C LEU A 68 19.24 7.81 14.63
N GLY A 69 20.21 7.69 15.54
CA GLY A 69 21.56 7.18 15.26
C GLY A 69 21.61 5.68 14.97
N ARG A 70 22.83 5.15 14.76
CA ARG A 70 23.04 3.70 14.65
C ARG A 70 22.99 3.06 16.05
N SER A 71 22.20 2.01 16.18
CA SER A 71 22.11 1.16 17.38
C SER A 71 21.86 -0.29 16.96
N SER A 72 21.77 -1.24 17.90
CA SER A 72 21.36 -2.63 17.56
C SER A 72 19.96 -2.65 16.94
N PRO A 73 19.62 -3.63 16.10
CA PRO A 73 18.28 -3.71 15.47
C PRO A 73 17.12 -3.63 16.47
N GLU A 74 17.24 -4.29 17.62
CA GLU A 74 16.25 -4.31 18.68
C GLU A 74 16.08 -2.90 19.28
N GLN A 75 17.21 -2.24 19.54
CA GLN A 75 17.22 -0.88 20.09
C GLN A 75 16.65 0.12 19.09
N GLN A 76 16.98 -0.01 17.79
CA GLN A 76 16.42 0.84 16.74
C GLN A 76 14.89 0.78 16.74
N ASN A 77 14.32 -0.43 16.86
CA ASN A 77 12.88 -0.61 16.88
C ASN A 77 12.24 0.03 18.13
N ALA A 78 12.85 -0.19 19.30
CA ALA A 78 12.39 0.41 20.56
C ALA A 78 12.45 1.95 20.53
N ASP A 79 13.50 2.52 19.92
CA ASP A 79 13.67 3.96 19.80
C ASP A 79 12.59 4.59 18.91
N VAL A 80 12.28 3.95 17.77
CA VAL A 80 11.19 4.39 16.88
C VAL A 80 9.85 4.32 17.59
N ILE A 81 9.54 3.20 18.28
CA ILE A 81 8.30 3.03 19.04
C ILE A 81 8.15 4.13 20.10
N ARG A 82 9.24 4.48 20.80
CA ARG A 82 9.22 5.54 21.82
C ARG A 82 8.92 6.92 21.20
N GLN A 83 9.49 7.25 20.06
CA GLN A 83 9.19 8.52 19.37
C GLN A 83 7.74 8.57 18.89
N MET A 84 7.23 7.47 18.32
CA MET A 84 5.83 7.36 17.92
C MET A 84 4.89 7.55 19.13
N ASN A 85 5.15 6.88 20.25
CA ASN A 85 4.34 7.04 21.45
C ASN A 85 4.38 8.47 22.00
N LYS A 86 5.55 9.15 21.95
CA LYS A 86 5.66 10.55 22.37
C LYS A 86 4.76 11.47 21.54
N ILE A 87 4.70 11.26 20.23
CA ILE A 87 3.80 12.02 19.34
C ILE A 87 2.34 11.67 19.64
N ALA A 88 2.00 10.39 19.76
CA ALA A 88 0.61 9.96 20.00
C ALA A 88 0.02 10.53 21.32
N VAL A 89 0.85 10.75 22.34
CA VAL A 89 0.41 11.42 23.59
C VAL A 89 0.02 12.88 23.34
N GLN A 90 0.70 13.58 22.43
CA GLN A 90 0.40 14.97 22.10
C GLN A 90 -0.84 15.11 21.20
N TYR A 91 -1.13 14.08 20.41
CA TYR A 91 -2.23 14.03 19.45
C TYR A 91 -3.11 12.81 19.71
N PRO A 92 -3.91 12.80 20.79
CA PRO A 92 -4.76 11.67 21.12
C PRO A 92 -5.81 11.43 20.02
N GLU A 93 -6.17 10.16 19.85
CA GLU A 93 -7.20 9.73 18.91
C GLU A 93 -8.53 10.46 19.15
N ARG A 94 -9.19 10.87 18.07
CA ARG A 94 -10.51 11.49 18.09
C ARG A 94 -11.42 10.68 17.19
N GLY A 95 -12.48 10.11 17.77
CA GLY A 95 -13.45 9.31 17.03
C GLY A 95 -13.11 7.82 16.99
N SER A 96 -13.84 7.09 16.14
CA SER A 96 -13.73 5.65 16.01
C SER A 96 -12.79 5.26 14.88
N THR A 97 -11.87 4.32 15.15
CA THR A 97 -11.00 3.73 14.12
C THR A 97 -11.78 2.93 13.08
N LEU A 98 -13.02 2.51 13.39
CA LEU A 98 -13.90 1.85 12.42
C LEU A 98 -14.31 2.76 11.27
N ASP A 99 -14.35 4.08 11.51
CA ASP A 99 -14.73 5.08 10.52
C ASP A 99 -13.53 5.64 9.75
N ALA A 100 -12.31 5.12 10.02
CA ALA A 100 -11.10 5.56 9.35
C ALA A 100 -11.21 5.39 7.83
N GLU A 101 -10.62 6.34 7.11
CA GLU A 101 -10.48 6.26 5.66
C GLU A 101 -9.71 4.99 5.28
N VAL A 102 -10.20 4.34 4.24
CA VAL A 102 -9.62 3.12 3.67
C VAL A 102 -8.83 3.48 2.42
N GLN A 103 -8.00 2.56 1.97
CA GLN A 103 -7.25 2.75 0.74
C GLN A 103 -8.18 2.97 -0.46
N ASP A 104 -7.72 3.82 -1.36
CA ASP A 104 -8.39 4.22 -2.59
C ASP A 104 -7.29 4.34 -3.65
N PHE A 105 -7.40 3.59 -4.74
CA PHE A 105 -6.42 3.61 -5.83
C PHE A 105 -6.94 4.45 -6.99
N HIS A 106 -6.07 4.79 -7.94
CA HIS A 106 -6.51 5.54 -9.12
C HIS A 106 -7.20 4.66 -10.16
N SER A 107 -6.92 3.35 -10.13
CA SER A 107 -7.49 2.38 -11.06
C SER A 107 -7.42 0.97 -10.49
N PHE A 108 -8.28 0.12 -11.01
CA PHE A 108 -8.28 -1.31 -10.77
C PHE A 108 -6.94 -1.97 -11.10
N LYS A 109 -6.32 -1.58 -12.23
CA LYS A 109 -4.99 -2.07 -12.65
C LYS A 109 -3.96 -1.83 -11.55
N GLN A 110 -3.96 -0.63 -10.97
CA GLN A 110 -3.08 -0.28 -9.87
C GLN A 110 -3.39 -1.10 -8.61
N ALA A 111 -4.66 -1.17 -8.22
CA ALA A 111 -5.09 -1.92 -7.04
C ALA A 111 -4.69 -3.40 -7.13
N LEU A 112 -4.87 -4.01 -8.31
CA LEU A 112 -4.53 -5.39 -8.60
C LEU A 112 -3.01 -5.64 -8.54
N ASN A 113 -2.21 -4.71 -9.06
CA ASN A 113 -0.76 -4.76 -9.01
C ASN A 113 -0.22 -4.66 -7.58
N VAL A 114 -0.72 -3.69 -6.80
CA VAL A 114 -0.34 -3.51 -5.40
C VAL A 114 -0.75 -4.72 -4.57
N ALA A 115 -1.96 -5.25 -4.76
CA ALA A 115 -2.41 -6.46 -4.09
C ALA A 115 -1.53 -7.68 -4.40
N SER A 116 -1.03 -7.80 -5.64
CA SER A 116 -0.05 -8.83 -5.99
C SER A 116 1.29 -8.60 -5.28
N GLY A 117 1.81 -7.38 -5.28
CA GLY A 117 3.09 -7.03 -4.66
C GLY A 117 3.10 -7.28 -3.14
N ASP A 118 2.03 -6.89 -2.46
CA ASP A 118 1.86 -7.06 -1.02
C ASP A 118 1.43 -8.49 -0.64
N GLN A 119 1.09 -9.33 -1.63
CA GLN A 119 0.52 -10.68 -1.48
C GLN A 119 -0.71 -10.69 -0.58
N ARG A 120 -1.71 -9.89 -0.97
CA ARG A 120 -3.00 -9.76 -0.30
C ARG A 120 -4.12 -9.87 -1.32
N LEU A 121 -5.31 -10.24 -0.85
CA LEU A 121 -6.50 -10.21 -1.68
C LEU A 121 -6.98 -8.77 -1.89
N LEU A 122 -7.52 -8.48 -3.07
CA LEU A 122 -8.19 -7.22 -3.40
C LEU A 122 -9.69 -7.40 -3.23
N VAL A 123 -10.31 -6.50 -2.47
CA VAL A 123 -11.77 -6.32 -2.44
C VAL A 123 -12.09 -5.21 -3.41
N PHE A 124 -12.74 -5.54 -4.52
CA PHE A 124 -13.11 -4.57 -5.55
C PHE A 124 -14.63 -4.39 -5.56
N VAL A 125 -15.09 -3.14 -5.44
CA VAL A 125 -16.52 -2.83 -5.39
C VAL A 125 -16.94 -2.14 -6.68
N VAL A 126 -17.79 -2.80 -7.46
CA VAL A 126 -18.38 -2.26 -8.69
C VAL A 126 -19.84 -1.92 -8.42
N ALA A 127 -20.13 -0.63 -8.32
CA ALA A 127 -21.48 -0.16 -7.98
C ALA A 127 -21.84 1.11 -8.75
N PRO A 128 -23.15 1.36 -9.00
CA PRO A 128 -23.60 2.64 -9.54
C PRO A 128 -23.19 3.80 -8.62
N GLU A 129 -22.85 4.95 -9.20
CA GLU A 129 -22.38 6.16 -8.49
C GLU A 129 -23.28 6.56 -7.32
N ARG A 130 -24.61 6.47 -7.49
CA ARG A 130 -25.61 6.77 -6.46
C ARG A 130 -25.49 5.90 -5.20
N LYS A 131 -24.95 4.69 -5.30
CA LYS A 131 -24.74 3.75 -4.17
C LYS A 131 -23.32 3.83 -3.60
N ARG A 132 -22.36 4.39 -4.34
CA ARG A 132 -20.93 4.39 -3.98
C ARG A 132 -20.70 4.99 -2.60
N LYS A 133 -21.26 6.18 -2.31
CA LYS A 133 -21.10 6.85 -1.00
C LYS A 133 -21.56 5.98 0.19
N ILE A 134 -22.72 5.32 0.06
CA ILE A 134 -23.27 4.46 1.12
C ILE A 134 -22.38 3.22 1.31
N LEU A 135 -21.95 2.61 0.20
CA LEU A 135 -21.06 1.45 0.22
C LEU A 135 -19.68 1.80 0.78
N THR A 136 -19.11 2.96 0.45
CA THR A 136 -17.85 3.44 1.01
C THR A 136 -17.92 3.50 2.54
N VAL A 137 -18.98 4.09 3.11
CA VAL A 137 -19.15 4.16 4.57
C VAL A 137 -19.31 2.77 5.19
N SER A 138 -20.10 1.88 4.57
CA SER A 138 -20.27 0.51 5.04
C SER A 138 -18.96 -0.28 5.01
N MET A 139 -18.23 -0.19 3.90
CA MET A 139 -16.97 -0.91 3.69
C MET A 139 -15.85 -0.41 4.59
N ARG A 140 -15.81 0.88 4.97
CA ARG A 140 -14.86 1.36 5.99
C ARG A 140 -14.98 0.55 7.29
N LYS A 141 -16.21 0.34 7.76
CA LYS A 141 -16.47 -0.44 8.97
C LYS A 141 -16.06 -1.91 8.82
N VAL A 142 -16.26 -2.49 7.63
CA VAL A 142 -15.82 -3.85 7.32
C VAL A 142 -14.29 -3.93 7.33
N MET A 143 -13.61 -3.05 6.60
CA MET A 143 -12.15 -3.10 6.41
C MET A 143 -11.37 -2.72 7.66
N ASN A 144 -11.93 -1.86 8.51
CA ASN A 144 -11.32 -1.48 9.79
C ASN A 144 -11.69 -2.43 10.94
N HIS A 145 -12.53 -3.45 10.70
CA HIS A 145 -12.85 -4.45 11.71
C HIS A 145 -11.58 -5.25 12.10
N PRO A 146 -11.33 -5.58 13.38
CA PRO A 146 -10.12 -6.28 13.82
C PRO A 146 -9.78 -7.57 13.05
N ASP A 147 -10.80 -8.28 12.58
CA ASP A 147 -10.63 -9.52 11.80
C ASP A 147 -10.13 -9.27 10.36
N VAL A 148 -10.42 -8.10 9.79
CA VAL A 148 -10.15 -7.75 8.39
C VAL A 148 -8.97 -6.79 8.25
N LEU A 149 -8.77 -5.92 9.24
CA LEU A 149 -7.82 -4.82 9.22
C LEU A 149 -6.41 -5.26 8.78
N GLY A 150 -5.95 -4.68 7.67
CA GLY A 150 -4.60 -4.90 7.12
C GLY A 150 -4.39 -6.22 6.38
N ARG A 151 -5.43 -7.03 6.15
CA ARG A 151 -5.35 -8.31 5.42
C ARG A 151 -5.69 -8.19 3.93
N TYR A 152 -6.44 -7.16 3.56
CA TYR A 152 -6.94 -6.95 2.19
C TYR A 152 -6.65 -5.53 1.73
N HIS A 153 -6.58 -5.35 0.42
CA HIS A 153 -6.77 -4.04 -0.20
C HIS A 153 -8.25 -3.85 -0.51
N LEU A 154 -8.72 -2.60 -0.54
CA LEU A 154 -10.06 -2.24 -0.98
C LEU A 154 -9.91 -1.20 -2.09
N ASP A 155 -10.74 -1.30 -3.11
CA ASP A 155 -10.87 -0.29 -4.14
C ASP A 155 -12.30 -0.23 -4.70
N PHE A 156 -12.68 0.92 -5.25
CA PHE A 156 -14.00 1.12 -5.85
C PHE A 156 -13.83 1.47 -7.32
N ALA A 157 -14.54 0.75 -8.19
CA ALA A 157 -14.52 1.03 -9.62
C ALA A 157 -14.85 2.49 -9.93
N ASP A 158 -14.05 3.11 -10.79
CA ASP A 158 -14.29 4.42 -11.37
C ASP A 158 -14.44 4.35 -12.89
N LYS A 159 -14.60 5.50 -13.55
CA LYS A 159 -14.74 5.64 -15.00
C LYS A 159 -13.55 5.08 -15.79
N GLU A 160 -12.38 5.00 -15.18
CA GLU A 160 -11.19 4.42 -15.81
C GLU A 160 -11.20 2.89 -15.81
N ASP A 161 -12.11 2.25 -15.06
CA ASP A 161 -12.13 0.80 -14.82
C ASP A 161 -13.18 0.06 -15.64
N LEU A 162 -13.71 0.64 -16.72
CA LEU A 162 -14.79 0.03 -17.52
C LEU A 162 -14.45 -1.39 -18.02
N GLU A 163 -13.17 -1.64 -18.29
CA GLU A 163 -12.64 -2.89 -18.85
C GLU A 163 -12.00 -3.80 -17.80
N TRP A 164 -12.23 -3.56 -16.49
CA TRP A 164 -11.60 -4.31 -15.40
C TRP A 164 -11.80 -5.83 -15.51
N ALA A 165 -12.98 -6.26 -15.98
CA ALA A 165 -13.35 -7.67 -16.09
C ALA A 165 -12.52 -8.42 -17.15
N ASN A 166 -11.94 -7.72 -18.13
CA ASN A 166 -11.17 -8.36 -19.21
C ASN A 166 -9.88 -9.04 -18.74
N VAL A 167 -9.37 -8.65 -17.57
CA VAL A 167 -8.14 -9.21 -16.99
C VAL A 167 -8.42 -10.14 -15.81
N ILE A 168 -9.70 -10.38 -15.49
CA ILE A 168 -10.12 -11.20 -14.36
C ILE A 168 -10.89 -12.43 -14.82
N GLU A 169 -10.46 -13.60 -14.35
CA GLU A 169 -11.18 -14.85 -14.57
C GLU A 169 -12.26 -15.10 -13.52
N GLY A 170 -13.36 -15.71 -13.94
CA GLY A 170 -14.41 -16.21 -13.05
C GLY A 170 -15.38 -15.15 -12.55
N GLU A 171 -15.34 -13.93 -13.11
CA GLU A 171 -16.41 -12.95 -12.96
C GLU A 171 -17.70 -13.46 -13.59
N LYS A 172 -18.82 -13.25 -12.89
CA LYS A 172 -20.15 -13.63 -13.39
C LYS A 172 -21.12 -12.45 -13.46
N GLU A 173 -20.94 -11.48 -12.58
CA GLU A 173 -21.83 -10.34 -12.42
C GLU A 173 -21.11 -9.02 -12.69
N LYS A 174 -21.70 -8.15 -13.52
CA LYS A 174 -21.09 -6.85 -13.85
C LYS A 174 -21.07 -5.84 -12.69
N SER A 175 -21.74 -6.14 -11.58
CA SER A 175 -21.82 -5.28 -10.40
C SER A 175 -21.88 -6.12 -9.13
N GLY A 176 -21.17 -5.70 -8.09
CA GLY A 176 -21.04 -6.48 -6.86
C GLY A 176 -19.81 -6.11 -6.05
N ILE A 177 -19.54 -6.92 -5.03
CA ILE A 177 -18.32 -6.89 -4.23
C ILE A 177 -17.53 -8.14 -4.61
N PHE A 178 -16.37 -7.95 -5.22
CA PHE A 178 -15.52 -9.02 -5.72
C PHE A 178 -14.32 -9.19 -4.80
N VAL A 179 -14.04 -10.43 -4.40
CA VAL A 179 -12.81 -10.79 -3.71
C VAL A 179 -11.88 -11.39 -4.74
N VAL A 180 -10.85 -10.64 -5.13
CA VAL A 180 -9.95 -10.97 -6.24
C VAL A 180 -8.59 -11.40 -5.70
N ARG A 181 -8.10 -12.53 -6.21
CA ARG A 181 -6.69 -12.92 -6.10
C ARG A 181 -5.97 -12.43 -7.34
N SER A 182 -5.01 -11.53 -7.17
CA SER A 182 -4.13 -11.14 -8.26
C SER A 182 -3.27 -12.32 -8.72
N GLY A 183 -3.00 -12.38 -10.02
CA GLY A 183 -1.96 -13.25 -10.55
C GLY A 183 -0.58 -12.81 -10.10
N ALA A 184 0.43 -13.61 -10.44
CA ALA A 184 1.78 -13.49 -9.88
C ALA A 184 2.41 -12.10 -10.10
N PHE A 185 2.11 -11.44 -11.21
CA PHE A 185 2.64 -10.11 -11.55
C PHE A 185 1.58 -9.00 -11.50
N GLY A 186 0.36 -9.31 -11.04
CA GLY A 186 -0.72 -8.35 -10.87
C GLY A 186 -1.14 -7.64 -12.16
N GLN A 187 -1.03 -8.34 -13.29
CA GLN A 187 -1.59 -7.91 -14.58
C GLN A 187 -2.99 -8.47 -14.80
N ASP A 188 -3.27 -9.59 -14.15
CA ASP A 188 -4.49 -10.38 -14.21
C ASP A 188 -4.88 -10.87 -12.82
N GLY A 189 -5.99 -11.58 -12.72
CA GLY A 189 -6.42 -12.19 -11.48
C GLY A 189 -7.61 -13.11 -11.64
N ARG A 190 -8.09 -13.62 -10.52
CA ARG A 190 -9.24 -14.51 -10.47
C ARG A 190 -10.16 -14.14 -9.31
N VAL A 191 -11.45 -14.14 -9.57
CA VAL A 191 -12.47 -14.00 -8.54
C VAL A 191 -12.49 -15.24 -7.63
N MET A 192 -12.31 -15.02 -6.33
CA MET A 192 -12.42 -16.03 -5.29
C MET A 192 -13.82 -16.11 -4.66
N ALA A 193 -14.53 -14.98 -4.67
CA ALA A 193 -15.91 -14.86 -4.21
C ALA A 193 -16.55 -13.58 -4.78
N GLU A 194 -17.88 -13.61 -4.93
CA GLU A 194 -18.71 -12.48 -5.33
C GLU A 194 -19.84 -12.33 -4.32
N LEU A 195 -20.16 -11.10 -3.94
CA LEU A 195 -21.33 -10.80 -3.12
C LEU A 195 -22.17 -9.71 -3.79
N PRO A 196 -23.51 -9.74 -3.61
CA PRO A 196 -24.35 -8.64 -4.05
C PRO A 196 -24.08 -7.37 -3.23
N LEU A 197 -24.44 -6.21 -3.78
CA LEU A 197 -24.17 -4.90 -3.17
C LEU A 197 -24.95 -4.65 -1.86
N ASP A 198 -25.99 -5.41 -1.59
CA ASP A 198 -26.79 -5.36 -0.36
C ASP A 198 -26.37 -6.40 0.69
N ALA A 199 -25.29 -7.16 0.43
CA ALA A 199 -24.71 -8.09 1.39
C ALA A 199 -24.42 -7.41 2.73
N SER A 200 -24.74 -8.09 3.82
CA SER A 200 -24.57 -7.51 5.15
C SER A 200 -23.08 -7.41 5.53
N PRO A 201 -22.67 -6.46 6.39
CA PRO A 201 -21.29 -6.39 6.85
C PRO A 201 -20.78 -7.68 7.52
N VAL A 202 -21.67 -8.45 8.16
CA VAL A 202 -21.33 -9.74 8.79
C VAL A 202 -21.02 -10.79 7.72
N GLU A 203 -21.86 -10.86 6.69
CA GLU A 203 -21.68 -11.76 5.55
C GLU A 203 -20.40 -11.45 4.78
N ILE A 204 -20.15 -10.18 4.48
CA ILE A 204 -18.92 -9.75 3.79
C ILE A 204 -17.70 -10.21 4.59
N ARG A 205 -17.64 -9.94 5.91
CA ARG A 205 -16.51 -10.38 6.75
C ARG A 205 -16.32 -11.89 6.75
N LYS A 206 -17.41 -12.66 6.77
CA LYS A 206 -17.34 -14.13 6.70
C LYS A 206 -16.69 -14.58 5.40
N VAL A 207 -17.16 -14.07 4.26
CA VAL A 207 -16.63 -14.42 2.93
C VAL A 207 -15.17 -13.99 2.78
N LEU A 208 -14.81 -12.80 3.27
CA LEU A 208 -13.43 -12.34 3.30
C LEU A 208 -12.55 -13.35 4.05
N ASN A 209 -12.91 -13.69 5.29
CA ASN A 209 -12.13 -14.62 6.12
C ASN A 209 -11.96 -16.00 5.46
N GLU A 210 -13.01 -16.55 4.86
CA GLU A 210 -12.95 -17.82 4.12
C GLU A 210 -12.04 -17.72 2.88
N ALA A 211 -12.12 -16.63 2.12
CA ALA A 211 -11.26 -16.40 0.96
C ALA A 211 -9.79 -16.26 1.38
N ASN A 212 -9.50 -15.51 2.45
CA ASN A 212 -8.15 -15.33 2.95
C ASN A 212 -7.57 -16.62 3.54
N GLY A 213 -8.39 -17.49 4.16
CA GLY A 213 -7.95 -18.83 4.56
C GLY A 213 -7.45 -19.65 3.37
N ARG A 214 -8.26 -19.76 2.32
CA ARG A 214 -7.90 -20.46 1.07
C ARG A 214 -6.67 -19.83 0.38
N PHE A 215 -6.57 -18.50 0.41
CA PHE A 215 -5.42 -17.79 -0.12
C PHE A 215 -4.15 -18.11 0.68
N ALA A 216 -4.19 -18.05 2.01
CA ALA A 216 -3.05 -18.32 2.87
C ALA A 216 -2.51 -19.76 2.74
N GLU A 217 -3.39 -20.74 2.48
CA GLU A 217 -3.00 -22.14 2.25
C GLU A 217 -2.27 -22.34 0.92
N SER A 218 -2.62 -21.55 -0.11
CA SER A 218 -2.13 -21.75 -1.48
C SER A 218 -1.09 -20.74 -1.95
N GLU A 219 -0.95 -19.60 -1.27
CA GLU A 219 -0.04 -18.53 -1.65
C GLU A 219 1.39 -18.83 -1.19
N LYS A 220 2.33 -18.80 -2.14
CA LYS A 220 3.76 -18.97 -1.85
C LYS A 220 4.41 -17.61 -1.67
N ARG A 221 5.21 -17.44 -0.61
CA ARG A 221 5.95 -16.19 -0.37
C ARG A 221 6.83 -15.86 -1.58
N LYS A 222 6.66 -14.67 -2.14
CA LYS A 222 7.52 -14.18 -3.23
C LYS A 222 8.92 -13.91 -2.69
N GLN A 223 9.93 -14.41 -3.41
CA GLN A 223 11.31 -13.97 -3.25
C GLN A 223 11.59 -12.89 -4.30
N TYR A 224 11.98 -11.70 -3.85
CA TYR A 224 12.08 -10.52 -4.73
C TYR A 224 12.97 -10.77 -5.95
N ALA A 225 14.16 -11.34 -5.75
CA ALA A 225 15.11 -11.57 -6.83
C ALA A 225 14.56 -12.55 -7.88
N ASP A 226 13.98 -13.66 -7.44
CA ASP A 226 13.38 -14.68 -8.30
C ASP A 226 12.19 -14.11 -9.06
N HIS A 227 11.32 -13.38 -8.37
CA HIS A 227 10.13 -12.75 -8.95
C HIS A 227 10.51 -11.75 -10.05
N VAL A 228 11.47 -10.86 -9.78
CA VAL A 228 11.95 -9.88 -10.78
C VAL A 228 12.62 -10.58 -11.97
N SER A 229 13.42 -11.62 -11.71
CA SER A 229 14.08 -12.40 -12.75
C SER A 229 13.06 -13.10 -13.66
N GLN A 230 12.05 -13.73 -13.05
CA GLN A 230 10.97 -14.41 -13.75
C GLN A 230 10.16 -13.44 -14.61
N GLY A 231 9.73 -12.30 -14.05
CA GLY A 231 8.96 -11.31 -14.80
C GLY A 231 9.74 -10.77 -16.01
N ARG A 232 11.05 -10.55 -15.87
CA ARG A 232 11.91 -10.16 -17.00
C ARG A 232 12.00 -11.24 -18.07
N ARG A 233 12.13 -12.51 -17.67
CA ARG A 233 12.20 -13.66 -18.59
C ARG A 233 10.89 -13.84 -19.36
N GLU A 234 9.77 -13.61 -18.69
CA GLU A 234 8.43 -13.71 -19.27
C GLU A 234 8.01 -12.44 -20.04
N GLY A 235 8.86 -11.41 -20.06
CA GLY A 235 8.57 -10.16 -20.77
C GLY A 235 7.46 -9.33 -20.12
N VAL A 236 7.14 -9.59 -18.86
CA VAL A 236 6.09 -8.88 -18.13
C VAL A 236 6.50 -7.42 -17.95
N ARG A 237 5.64 -6.51 -18.40
CA ARG A 237 5.81 -5.07 -18.29
C ARG A 237 4.56 -4.47 -17.63
N TYR A 238 4.77 -3.73 -16.55
CA TYR A 238 3.74 -2.86 -15.99
C TYR A 238 4.02 -1.45 -16.50
N GLU A 239 3.05 -0.86 -17.20
CA GLU A 239 3.14 0.51 -17.71
C GLU A 239 2.46 1.46 -16.73
N ASP A 240 3.28 2.27 -16.05
CA ASP A 240 2.84 3.35 -15.16
C ASP A 240 2.43 4.61 -15.94
N LYS A 241 1.57 5.46 -15.35
CA LYS A 241 1.24 6.78 -15.92
C LYS A 241 2.39 7.80 -15.80
N MET A 242 3.32 7.58 -14.87
CA MET A 242 4.51 8.41 -14.66
C MET A 242 5.80 7.62 -14.96
N PRO A 243 6.89 8.29 -15.38
CA PRO A 243 8.17 7.64 -15.59
C PRO A 243 8.66 6.90 -14.34
N TRP A 244 9.09 5.65 -14.55
CA TRP A 244 9.62 4.81 -13.48
C TRP A 244 11.05 5.18 -13.11
N GLY A 245 11.33 5.34 -11.81
CA GLY A 245 12.68 5.53 -11.26
C GLY A 245 12.74 6.53 -10.11
N GLU A 246 13.96 6.87 -9.68
CA GLU A 246 14.24 7.87 -8.66
C GLU A 246 14.92 9.09 -9.32
N ASP A 247 14.83 10.25 -8.68
CA ASP A 247 15.57 11.50 -8.97
C ASP A 247 16.32 11.84 -7.69
N ARG A 248 17.60 11.47 -7.62
CA ARG A 248 18.37 11.55 -6.37
C ARG A 248 19.10 12.86 -6.19
N ASP A 249 19.37 13.58 -7.27
CA ASP A 249 20.07 14.87 -7.26
C ASP A 249 19.12 16.08 -7.29
N ALA A 250 17.82 15.83 -7.39
CA ALA A 250 16.75 16.82 -7.42
C ALA A 250 16.77 17.73 -8.67
N ASP A 251 17.29 17.23 -9.81
CA ASP A 251 17.33 17.98 -11.07
C ASP A 251 15.97 18.04 -11.80
N GLY A 252 14.97 17.31 -11.30
CA GLY A 252 13.61 17.24 -11.84
C GLY A 252 13.41 16.12 -12.86
N LYS A 253 14.45 15.34 -13.17
CA LYS A 253 14.44 14.23 -14.13
C LYS A 253 14.66 12.92 -13.41
N ILE A 254 14.14 11.85 -13.97
CA ILE A 254 14.43 10.51 -13.46
C ILE A 254 15.84 10.13 -13.88
N ASP A 255 16.61 9.57 -12.94
CA ASP A 255 17.97 9.13 -13.13
C ASP A 255 18.03 8.00 -14.18
N GLU A 256 18.39 8.32 -15.42
CA GLU A 256 18.57 7.33 -16.49
C GLU A 256 19.96 6.66 -16.39
N GLY A 257 20.02 5.47 -15.78
CA GLY A 257 21.07 4.47 -16.01
C GLY A 257 22.45 4.68 -15.35
N ARG A 258 22.70 3.98 -14.23
CA ARG A 258 23.73 2.90 -14.08
C ARG A 258 23.75 2.33 -12.65
N ARG A 259 23.48 1.02 -12.58
CA ARG A 259 23.90 0.06 -11.54
C ARG A 259 23.29 0.21 -10.14
N HIS A 260 22.18 -0.50 -9.95
CA HIS A 260 21.94 -1.29 -8.74
C HIS A 260 23.13 -2.23 -8.44
N ARG A 261 24.18 -1.73 -7.77
CA ARG A 261 25.17 -2.53 -7.04
C ARG A 261 25.63 -1.75 -5.82
N GLY A 262 24.87 -1.83 -4.74
CA GLY A 262 25.36 -1.50 -3.41
C GLY A 262 26.13 -2.69 -2.84
N SER A 263 27.39 -2.87 -3.24
CA SER A 263 28.45 -3.51 -2.44
C SER A 263 29.78 -3.60 -3.21
N SER A 264 30.78 -2.85 -2.74
CA SER A 264 32.20 -3.26 -2.59
C SER A 264 32.98 -1.99 -2.22
N HIS A 265 33.28 -1.79 -0.93
CA HIS A 265 34.63 -1.96 -0.40
C HIS A 265 35.73 -1.21 -1.18
N GLY A 266 36.18 -0.12 -0.55
CA GLY A 266 37.58 0.26 -0.41
C GLY A 266 38.39 0.47 -1.68
N ARG A 267 38.79 1.71 -1.92
CA ARG A 267 40.19 2.01 -2.28
C ARG A 267 40.63 3.31 -1.63
N ARG A 268 41.59 3.13 -0.72
CA ARG A 268 42.52 4.14 -0.22
C ARG A 268 43.35 4.70 -1.38
N ARG A 269 43.60 6.02 -1.28
CA ARG A 269 44.87 6.74 -1.53
C ARG A 269 45.26 7.03 -2.98
N PRO A 270 46.13 8.05 -3.24
CA PRO A 270 47.06 8.77 -2.33
C PRO A 270 46.40 9.73 -1.32
#